data_AF-A0A5N6ZBE7-F1
#
_entry.id   AF-A0A5N6ZBE7-F1
#
_cell.length_a   1.000
_cell.length_b   1.000
_cell.length_c   1.000
_cell.angle_alpha   90.00
_cell.angle_beta   90.00
_cell.angle_gamma   90.00
#
_symmetry.space_group_name_H-M   'P 1'
#
loop_
_entity.id
_entity.type
_entity.pdbx_description
1 polymer ?
#
loop_
_entity_poly.entity_id
_entity_poly.type
_entity_poly.pdbx_seq_one_letter_code
_entity_poly.pdbx_strand_id
1 'polypeptide(L)'
;MNPGSVRTGGDPLEMWEFGVSVVQQAYLSRWLWVKGDERMNVMNGLEKVDTMPPIWVLHGEQDTMVPPICSTAFVERLNQVLPQVPVLLSLQPGEHGFEVTHTVEDGWIQEGLEFVKKYWL
;
A
#
# COMPACT_ATOMS: atom_id res chain seq x y z
N MET A 1 31.71 -16.66 -24.75
CA MET A 1 30.30 -16.68 -24.26
C MET A 1 29.47 -15.88 -25.24
N ASN A 2 28.29 -16.37 -25.65
CA ASN A 2 27.47 -15.70 -26.66
C ASN A 2 26.55 -14.65 -26.00
N PRO A 3 26.42 -13.45 -26.57
CA PRO A 3 25.38 -12.51 -26.18
C PRO A 3 23.99 -13.17 -26.22
N GLY A 4 23.16 -12.95 -25.19
CA GLY A 4 21.81 -13.50 -25.09
C GLY A 4 21.68 -14.89 -24.45
N SER A 5 22.78 -15.53 -24.03
CA SER A 5 22.69 -16.80 -23.30
C SER A 5 22.17 -16.56 -21.87
N VAL A 6 20.96 -17.06 -21.56
CA VAL A 6 20.44 -17.12 -20.18
C VAL A 6 21.35 -18.01 -19.34
N ARG A 7 21.85 -17.47 -18.22
CA ARG A 7 22.81 -18.14 -17.33
C ARG A 7 22.11 -18.95 -16.23
N THR A 8 20.92 -18.50 -15.83
CA THR A 8 20.03 -19.10 -14.83
C THR A 8 18.60 -18.65 -15.16
N GLY A 9 17.63 -19.54 -15.04
CA GLY A 9 16.20 -19.26 -15.16
C GLY A 9 15.43 -19.94 -14.03
N GLY A 10 14.25 -19.45 -13.72
CA GLY A 10 13.36 -20.00 -12.69
C GLY A 10 11.92 -19.56 -12.96
N ASP A 11 10.96 -20.35 -12.48
CA ASP A 11 9.55 -19.98 -12.52
C ASP A 11 9.30 -18.86 -11.48
N PRO A 12 8.78 -17.68 -11.88
CA PRO A 12 8.44 -16.62 -10.94
C PRO A 12 7.54 -17.05 -9.79
N LEU A 13 6.64 -18.04 -10.00
CA LEU A 13 5.78 -18.58 -8.96
C LEU A 13 6.57 -19.43 -7.95
N GLU A 14 7.56 -20.20 -8.42
CA GLU A 14 8.47 -20.94 -7.54
C GLU A 14 9.43 -20.00 -6.78
N MET A 15 9.68 -18.81 -7.32
CA MET A 15 10.51 -17.77 -6.72
C MET A 15 9.70 -16.78 -5.86
N TRP A 16 8.47 -17.13 -5.46
CA TRP A 16 7.57 -16.20 -4.77
C TRP A 16 8.19 -15.55 -3.53
N GLU A 17 8.83 -16.32 -2.64
CA GLU A 17 9.47 -15.77 -1.44
C GLU A 17 10.59 -14.76 -1.76
N PHE A 18 11.34 -15.00 -2.83
CA PHE A 18 12.33 -14.06 -3.33
C PHE A 18 11.66 -12.80 -3.88
N GLY A 19 10.59 -12.95 -4.68
CA GLY A 19 9.80 -11.85 -5.20
C GLY A 19 9.24 -10.97 -4.09
N VAL A 20 8.60 -11.57 -3.09
CA VAL A 20 8.09 -10.91 -1.89
C VAL A 20 9.20 -10.15 -1.18
N SER A 21 10.36 -10.78 -0.96
CA SER A 21 11.51 -10.13 -0.31
C SER A 21 12.01 -8.91 -1.10
N VAL A 22 12.03 -8.98 -2.44
CA VAL A 22 12.39 -7.85 -3.30
C VAL A 22 11.39 -6.70 -3.16
N VAL A 23 10.10 -7.00 -3.07
CA VAL A 23 9.03 -5.99 -2.89
C VAL A 23 9.11 -5.36 -1.50
N GLN A 24 9.17 -6.17 -0.44
CA GLN A 24 9.24 -5.71 0.96
C GLN A 24 10.43 -4.78 1.22
N GLN A 25 11.55 -4.98 0.53
CA GLN A 25 12.75 -4.16 0.66
C GLN A 25 12.76 -2.92 -0.25
N ALA A 26 11.68 -2.67 -0.99
CA ALA A 26 11.58 -1.62 -2.01
C ALA A 26 12.62 -1.75 -3.15
N TYR A 27 13.05 -2.98 -3.49
CA TYR A 27 14.01 -3.26 -4.55
C TYR A 27 13.38 -3.52 -5.92
N LEU A 28 12.05 -3.65 -6.00
CA LEU A 28 11.35 -4.01 -7.24
C LEU A 28 11.68 -3.06 -8.41
N SER A 29 11.66 -1.76 -8.19
CA SER A 29 11.96 -0.75 -9.22
C SER A 29 13.40 -0.90 -9.76
N ARG A 30 14.37 -1.12 -8.86
CA ARG A 30 15.75 -1.41 -9.23
C ARG A 30 15.86 -2.69 -10.04
N TRP A 31 15.13 -3.74 -9.66
CA TRP A 31 15.16 -5.03 -10.36
C TRP A 31 14.53 -4.95 -11.76
N LEU A 32 13.46 -4.17 -11.91
CA LEU A 32 12.78 -3.92 -13.20
C LEU A 32 13.42 -2.80 -14.03
N TRP A 33 14.54 -2.22 -13.58
CA TRP A 33 15.20 -1.07 -14.21
C TRP A 33 14.28 0.15 -14.40
N VAL A 34 13.23 0.24 -13.57
CA VAL A 34 12.32 1.36 -13.52
C VAL A 34 12.96 2.44 -12.66
N LYS A 35 13.25 3.60 -13.27
CA LYS A 35 13.67 4.78 -12.51
C LYS A 35 12.48 5.30 -11.73
N GLY A 36 12.63 5.43 -10.41
CA GLY A 36 11.65 6.10 -9.58
C GLY A 36 11.47 7.57 -10.00
N ASP A 37 10.26 8.06 -9.83
CA ASP A 37 9.93 9.48 -9.95
C ASP A 37 9.65 10.02 -8.55
N GLU A 38 10.41 11.01 -8.11
CA GLU A 38 10.23 11.64 -6.79
C GLU A 38 8.83 12.21 -6.58
N ARG A 39 8.11 12.52 -7.66
CA ARG A 39 6.70 12.95 -7.60
C ARG A 39 5.76 11.83 -7.12
N MET A 40 6.19 10.58 -7.21
CA MET A 40 5.45 9.39 -6.77
C MET A 40 5.78 9.00 -5.32
N ASN A 41 6.72 9.68 -4.66
CA ASN A 41 6.97 9.47 -3.24
C ASN A 41 5.91 10.19 -2.41
N VAL A 42 4.88 9.46 -2.00
CA VAL A 42 3.72 10.00 -1.26
C VAL A 42 4.14 10.68 0.04
N MET A 43 5.14 10.14 0.77
CA MET A 43 5.62 10.73 2.01
C MET A 43 6.28 12.11 1.78
N ASN A 44 7.07 12.25 0.71
CA ASN A 44 7.63 13.54 0.30
C ASN A 44 6.54 14.50 -0.22
N GLY A 45 5.48 13.95 -0.82
CA GLY A 45 4.34 14.71 -1.31
C GLY A 45 3.52 15.35 -0.19
N LEU A 46 3.31 14.63 0.91
CA LEU A 46 2.56 15.12 2.08
C LEU A 46 3.11 16.44 2.65
N GLU A 47 4.43 16.66 2.61
CA GLU A 47 5.05 17.91 3.09
C GLU A 47 4.79 19.14 2.22
N LYS A 48 4.29 18.93 1.00
CA LYS A 48 4.24 19.96 -0.05
C LYS A 48 2.82 20.37 -0.40
N VAL A 49 1.82 19.70 0.17
CA VAL A 49 0.40 19.94 -0.13
C VAL A 49 -0.26 20.61 1.06
N ASP A 50 -1.09 21.62 0.77
CA ASP A 50 -1.84 22.34 1.81
C ASP A 50 -3.16 21.65 2.17
N THR A 51 -3.66 20.78 1.28
CA THR A 51 -4.93 20.08 1.41
C THR A 51 -4.86 18.67 0.85
N MET A 52 -5.67 17.78 1.42
CA MET A 52 -5.95 16.44 0.92
C MET A 52 -7.45 16.16 1.11
N PRO A 53 -8.06 15.32 0.25
CA PRO A 53 -9.44 14.91 0.46
C PRO A 53 -9.53 13.98 1.69
N PRO A 54 -10.73 13.80 2.27
CA PRO A 54 -10.96 12.78 3.30
C PRO A 54 -10.59 11.38 2.79
N ILE A 55 -9.78 10.62 3.54
CA ILE A 55 -9.21 9.35 3.07
C ILE A 55 -9.67 8.18 3.94
N TRP A 56 -10.18 7.12 3.31
CA TRP A 56 -10.34 5.82 3.96
C TRP A 56 -9.22 4.88 3.49
N VAL A 57 -8.41 4.41 4.43
CA VAL A 57 -7.31 3.48 4.22
C VAL A 57 -7.69 2.13 4.81
N LEU A 58 -7.58 1.08 4.03
CA LEU A 58 -7.86 -0.30 4.43
C LEU A 58 -6.60 -1.15 4.17
N HIS A 59 -6.22 -1.98 5.14
CA HIS A 59 -4.98 -2.77 5.05
C HIS A 59 -5.07 -4.05 5.91
N GLY A 60 -4.60 -5.17 5.37
CA GLY A 60 -4.53 -6.45 6.08
C GLY A 60 -3.36 -6.52 7.05
N GLU A 61 -3.58 -6.86 8.32
CA GLU A 61 -2.54 -6.90 9.36
C GLU A 61 -1.43 -7.92 9.09
N GLN A 62 -1.66 -8.90 8.23
CA GLN A 62 -0.70 -9.92 7.85
C GLN A 62 -0.24 -9.75 6.39
N ASP A 63 -0.46 -8.60 5.74
CA ASP A 63 -0.02 -8.38 4.36
C ASP A 63 1.50 -8.56 4.22
N THR A 64 1.89 -9.70 3.63
CA THR A 64 3.28 -10.04 3.37
C THR A 64 3.84 -9.35 2.13
N MET A 65 3.01 -8.82 1.23
CA MET A 65 3.46 -8.12 0.03
C MET A 65 3.81 -6.66 0.33
N VAL A 66 2.93 -5.98 1.06
CA VAL A 66 3.08 -4.59 1.46
C VAL A 66 2.92 -4.52 2.97
N PRO A 67 4.00 -4.32 3.74
CA PRO A 67 3.90 -4.29 5.20
C PRO A 67 2.91 -3.22 5.71
N PRO A 68 2.06 -3.52 6.72
CA PRO A 68 1.05 -2.58 7.25
C PRO A 68 1.62 -1.25 7.74
N ILE A 69 2.90 -1.24 8.13
CA ILE A 69 3.64 -0.03 8.53
C ILE A 69 3.62 1.05 7.43
N CYS A 70 3.52 0.67 6.15
CA CYS A 70 3.39 1.63 5.05
C CYS A 70 2.11 2.47 5.19
N SER A 71 0.98 1.86 5.53
CA SER A 71 -0.29 2.56 5.73
C SER A 71 -0.35 3.26 7.09
N THR A 72 0.10 2.63 8.17
CA THR A 72 0.05 3.26 9.49
C THR A 72 0.97 4.47 9.59
N ALA A 73 2.19 4.40 9.05
CA ALA A 73 3.11 5.54 9.01
C ALA A 73 2.61 6.67 8.10
N PHE A 74 1.93 6.35 6.99
CA PHE A 74 1.28 7.35 6.16
C PHE A 74 0.18 8.10 6.93
N VAL A 75 -0.71 7.37 7.60
CA VAL A 75 -1.80 7.97 8.40
C VAL A 75 -1.25 8.78 9.57
N GLU A 76 -0.23 8.26 10.26
CA GLU A 76 0.46 8.99 11.32
C GLU A 76 1.06 10.30 10.79
N ARG A 77 1.77 10.25 9.65
CA ARG A 77 2.37 11.44 9.08
C ARG A 77 1.32 12.43 8.60
N LEU A 78 0.25 11.97 7.94
CA LEU A 78 -0.86 12.80 7.50
C LEU A 78 -1.50 13.55 8.67
N ASN A 79 -1.74 12.87 9.79
CA ASN A 79 -2.29 13.49 11.00
C ASN A 79 -1.36 14.55 11.62
N GLN A 80 -0.04 14.42 11.42
CA GLN A 80 0.94 15.42 11.86
C GLN A 80 1.00 16.65 10.94
N VAL A 81 0.98 16.43 9.61
CA VAL A 81 1.16 17.52 8.63
C VAL A 81 -0.13 18.24 8.27
N LEU A 82 -1.25 17.52 8.27
CA LEU A 82 -2.57 18.00 7.84
C LEU A 82 -3.64 17.46 8.80
N PRO A 83 -3.62 17.85 10.10
CA PRO A 83 -4.54 17.35 11.11
C PRO A 83 -6.02 17.63 10.82
N GLN A 84 -6.31 18.56 9.90
CA GLN A 84 -7.66 18.88 9.44
C GLN A 84 -8.23 17.86 8.46
N VAL A 85 -7.41 17.00 7.86
CA VAL A 85 -7.84 16.01 6.87
C VAL A 85 -8.48 14.82 7.59
N PRO A 86 -9.77 14.54 7.38
CA PRO A 86 -10.39 13.37 7.97
C PRO A 86 -9.77 12.10 7.39
N VAL A 87 -9.35 11.19 8.26
CA VAL A 87 -8.80 9.90 7.86
C VAL A 87 -9.42 8.78 8.68
N LEU A 88 -9.79 7.69 8.01
CA LEU A 88 -10.21 6.44 8.63
C LEU A 88 -9.19 5.36 8.26
N LEU A 89 -8.61 4.71 9.25
CA LEU A 89 -7.72 3.56 9.05
C LEU A 89 -8.41 2.29 9.56
N SER A 90 -8.69 1.36 8.65
CA SER A 90 -9.26 0.05 8.97
C SER A 90 -8.17 -1.01 8.79
N LEU A 91 -7.52 -1.38 9.89
CA LEU A 91 -6.66 -2.57 9.94
C LEU A 91 -7.53 -3.77 10.28
N GLN A 92 -7.42 -4.83 9.50
CA GLN A 92 -8.18 -6.06 9.70
C GLN A 92 -7.28 -7.29 9.55
N PRO A 93 -7.57 -8.40 10.23
CA PRO A 93 -6.87 -9.66 9.98
C PRO A 93 -6.98 -10.06 8.50
N GLY A 94 -5.84 -10.32 7.86
CA GLY A 94 -5.74 -10.81 6.50
C GLY A 94 -4.44 -10.44 5.77
N GLU A 95 -4.23 -11.11 4.64
CA GLU A 95 -3.11 -10.89 3.70
C GLU A 95 -3.39 -9.76 2.70
N HIS A 96 -2.48 -9.56 1.74
CA HIS A 96 -2.73 -8.70 0.58
C HIS A 96 -4.05 -9.09 -0.11
N GLY A 97 -4.94 -8.11 -0.31
CA GLY A 97 -6.26 -8.35 -0.89
C GLY A 97 -7.26 -9.04 0.04
N PHE A 98 -7.07 -8.99 1.37
CA PHE A 98 -7.98 -9.61 2.36
C PHE A 98 -9.45 -9.22 2.20
N GLU A 99 -9.73 -8.03 1.66
CA GLU A 99 -11.08 -7.49 1.52
C GLU A 99 -11.96 -8.32 0.56
N VAL A 100 -11.38 -9.14 -0.31
CA VAL A 100 -12.16 -9.98 -1.25
C VAL A 100 -13.01 -11.04 -0.55
N THR A 101 -12.70 -11.37 0.69
CA THR A 101 -13.45 -12.34 1.51
C THR A 101 -14.48 -11.67 2.42
N HIS A 102 -14.58 -10.34 2.35
CA HIS A 102 -15.43 -9.52 3.21
C HIS A 102 -16.65 -8.99 2.45
N THR A 103 -17.68 -8.61 3.19
CA THR A 103 -18.96 -8.15 2.61
C THR A 103 -19.47 -6.90 3.32
N VAL A 104 -20.49 -6.23 2.75
CA VAL A 104 -21.07 -5.01 3.32
C VAL A 104 -21.74 -5.21 4.69
N GLU A 105 -21.95 -6.47 5.07
CA GLU A 105 -22.43 -6.87 6.39
C GLU A 105 -21.35 -6.75 7.47
N ASP A 106 -20.07 -6.71 7.09
CA ASP A 106 -18.96 -6.56 8.04
C ASP A 106 -18.96 -5.16 8.66
N GLY A 107 -18.88 -5.10 9.99
CA GLY A 107 -19.01 -3.85 10.73
C GLY A 107 -18.00 -2.77 10.34
N TRP A 108 -16.75 -3.16 10.06
CA TRP A 108 -15.70 -2.21 9.65
C TRP A 108 -15.94 -1.66 8.23
N ILE A 109 -16.59 -2.44 7.35
CA ILE A 109 -17.01 -1.97 6.03
C ILE A 109 -18.16 -0.98 6.19
N GLN A 110 -19.14 -1.27 7.06
CA GLN A 110 -20.23 -0.33 7.34
C GLN A 110 -19.71 1.00 7.87
N GLU A 111 -18.76 0.98 8.81
CA GLU A 111 -18.08 2.18 9.30
C GLU A 111 -17.42 2.97 8.16
N GLY A 112 -16.68 2.29 7.28
CA GLY A 112 -16.07 2.91 6.12
C GLY A 112 -17.07 3.49 5.13
N LEU A 113 -18.19 2.81 4.89
CA LEU A 113 -19.26 3.33 4.05
C LEU A 113 -19.91 4.57 4.66
N GLU A 114 -20.10 4.63 5.98
CA GLU A 114 -20.57 5.85 6.65
C GLU A 114 -19.54 6.99 6.56
N PHE A 115 -18.25 6.69 6.66
CA PHE A 115 -17.19 7.67 6.41
C PHE A 115 -17.27 8.23 4.98
N VAL A 116 -17.40 7.36 3.97
CA VAL A 116 -17.53 7.77 2.57
C VAL A 116 -18.79 8.61 2.37
N LYS A 117 -19.95 8.17 2.88
CA LYS A 117 -21.20 8.94 2.80
C LYS A 117 -21.08 10.33 3.42
N LYS A 118 -20.39 10.47 4.55
CA LYS A 118 -20.26 11.75 5.25
C LYS A 118 -19.41 12.76 4.49
N TYR A 119 -18.38 12.29 3.80
CA TYR A 119 -17.32 13.16 3.28
C TYR A 119 -17.26 13.26 1.75
N TRP A 120 -17.89 12.32 1.04
CA TRP A 120 -17.83 12.22 -0.42
C TRP A 120 -19.19 12.23 -1.13
N LEU A 121 -20.30 12.06 -0.42
CA LEU A 121 -21.66 12.10 -0.96
C LEU A 121 -22.45 13.29 -0.38
#